data_AF-A0A850KZM2-F1
#
_entry.id   AF-A0A850KZM2-F1
#
_cell.length_a   1.000
_cell.length_b   1.000
_cell.length_c   1.000
_cell.angle_alpha   90.00
_cell.angle_beta   90.00
_cell.angle_gamma   90.00
#
_symmetry.space_group_name_H-M   'P 1'
#
loop_
_entity.id
_entity.type
_entity.pdbx_description
1 polymer ?
#
loop_
_entity_poly.entity_id
_entity_poly.type
_entity_poly.pdbx_seq_one_letter_code
_entity_poly.pdbx_strand_id
1 'polypeptide(L)' 'MQLTVNAEQLIVEDNLSISQFIEWYRNQGYLEQENFAIAVNMEFVPRSIYSETYLRDFDKVEIVLPMQGG' A
#
# COMPACT_ATOMS: atom_id res chain seq x y z
N MET A 1 -11.72 0.33 -7.53
CA MET A 1 -11.75 1.36 -6.47
C MET A 1 -10.76 2.48 -6.74
N GLN A 2 -11.10 3.67 -6.26
CA GLN A 2 -10.22 4.82 -6.19
C GLN A 2 -9.43 4.77 -4.86
N LEU A 3 -8.11 4.88 -4.94
CA LEU A 3 -7.23 4.97 -3.76
C LEU A 3 -6.44 6.28 -3.81
N THR A 4 -6.02 6.76 -2.65
CA THR A 4 -4.97 7.80 -2.56
C THR A 4 -3.70 7.15 -2.05
N VAL A 5 -2.67 7.01 -2.88
CA VAL A 5 -1.41 6.35 -2.54
C VAL A 5 -0.29 7.38 -2.52
N ASN A 6 0.37 7.60 -1.38
CA ASN A 6 1.41 8.64 -1.22
C ASN A 6 1.00 10.00 -1.81
N ALA A 7 -0.23 10.44 -1.52
CA ALA A 7 -0.89 11.65 -2.05
C ALA A 7 -1.26 11.65 -3.54
N GLU A 8 -0.99 10.58 -4.30
CA GLU A 8 -1.42 10.43 -5.69
C GLU A 8 -2.71 9.60 -5.81
N GLN A 9 -3.59 9.96 -6.75
CA GLN A 9 -4.83 9.20 -6.98
C GLN A 9 -4.61 8.07 -7.97
N LEU A 10 -5.02 6.86 -7.60
CA LEU A 10 -4.96 5.68 -8.46
C LEU A 10 -6.33 5.02 -8.56
N ILE A 11 -6.63 4.47 -9.73
CA ILE A 11 -7.77 3.57 -9.93
C ILE A 11 -7.22 2.16 -10.08
N VAL A 12 -7.66 1.28 -9.19
CA VAL A 12 -7.26 -0.14 -9.15
C VAL A 12 -8.49 -1.04 -9.17
N GLU A 13 -8.29 -2.34 -9.37
CA GLU A 13 -9.37 -3.32 -9.23
C GLU A 13 -9.93 -3.34 -7.79
N ASP A 14 -11.21 -3.70 -7.65
CA ASP A 14 -11.83 -3.87 -6.34
C ASP A 14 -11.35 -5.14 -5.63
N ASN A 15 -11.60 -5.22 -4.31
CA ASN A 15 -11.36 -6.41 -3.49
C ASN A 15 -9.91 -6.90 -3.47
N LEU A 16 -8.95 -5.97 -3.49
CA LEU A 16 -7.53 -6.26 -3.32
C LEU A 16 -7.16 -6.28 -1.83
N SER A 17 -6.50 -7.35 -1.39
CA SER A 17 -5.70 -7.30 -0.16
C SER A 17 -4.49 -6.37 -0.34
N ILE A 18 -3.92 -5.89 0.77
CA ILE A 18 -2.68 -5.09 0.73
C ILE A 18 -1.56 -5.86 0.00
N SER A 19 -1.44 -7.17 0.23
CA SER A 19 -0.44 -8.00 -0.47
C SER A 19 -0.62 -7.98 -1.99
N GLN A 20 -1.85 -8.12 -2.47
CA GLN A 20 -2.15 -8.09 -3.92
C GLN A 20 -1.95 -6.70 -4.50
N PHE A 21 -2.33 -5.65 -3.76
CA PHE A 21 -2.06 -4.27 -4.16
C PHE A 21 -0.56 -4.00 -4.30
N ILE A 22 0.27 -4.45 -3.35
CA ILE A 22 1.74 -4.30 -3.42
C ILE A 22 2.31 -4.98 -4.66
N GLU A 23 1.87 -6.21 -4.96
CA GLU A 23 2.33 -6.93 -6.16
C GLU A 23 1.97 -6.18 -7.43
N TRP A 24 0.71 -5.74 -7.54
CA TRP A 24 0.26 -4.92 -8.66
C TRP A 24 1.07 -3.61 -8.77
N TYR A 25 1.26 -2.91 -7.66
CA TYR A 25 1.96 -1.62 -7.59
C TYR A 25 3.42 -1.73 -7.99
N ARG A 26 4.09 -2.83 -7.59
CA ARG A 26 5.44 -3.17 -8.04
C ARG A 26 5.49 -3.50 -9.53
N ASN A 27 4.52 -4.24 -10.05
CA ASN A 27 4.44 -4.57 -11.48
C ASN A 27 4.25 -3.34 -12.37
N GLN A 28 3.69 -2.25 -11.83
CA GLN A 28 3.62 -0.95 -12.50
C GLN A 28 4.94 -0.14 -12.40
N GLY A 29 5.92 -0.60 -11.62
CA GLY A 29 7.20 0.08 -11.41
C GLY A 29 7.18 1.17 -10.35
N TYR A 30 6.14 1.24 -9.50
CA TYR A 30 6.04 2.30 -8.49
C TYR A 30 6.76 1.99 -7.17
N LEU A 31 7.14 0.72 -6.94
CA LEU A 31 7.80 0.28 -5.72
C LEU A 31 8.91 -0.72 -6.05
N GLU A 32 10.16 -0.29 -5.89
CA GLU A 32 11.34 -1.12 -6.16
C GLU A 32 11.96 -1.69 -4.89
N GLN A 33 11.75 -1.04 -3.74
CA GLN A 33 12.37 -1.41 -2.47
C GLN A 33 11.64 -2.59 -1.81
N GLU A 34 12.41 -3.56 -1.31
CA GLU A 34 11.87 -4.69 -0.55
C GLU A 34 11.41 -4.33 0.86
N ASN A 35 11.99 -3.26 1.43
CA ASN A 35 11.72 -2.87 2.81
C ASN A 35 10.87 -1.61 2.86
N PHE A 36 9.62 -1.76 3.31
CA PHE A 36 8.65 -0.68 3.48
C PHE A 36 7.59 -1.02 4.54
N ALA A 37 6.91 -0.03 5.09
CA ALA A 37 5.70 -0.21 5.88
C ALA A 37 4.49 0.37 5.13
N ILE A 38 3.31 -0.17 5.37
CA ILE A 38 2.05 0.34 4.83
C ILE A 38 1.25 0.94 5.98
N ALA A 39 0.76 2.15 5.81
CA ALA A 39 -0.33 2.68 6.60
C ALA A 39 -1.59 2.80 5.73
N VAL A 40 -2.74 2.42 6.28
CA VAL A 40 -4.05 2.63 5.67
C VAL A 40 -4.81 3.60 6.57
N ASN A 41 -5.29 4.70 6.01
CA ASN A 41 -6.01 5.75 6.72
C ASN A 41 -5.26 6.25 7.97
N MET A 42 -3.95 6.48 7.82
CA MET A 42 -3.03 6.93 8.87
C MET A 42 -2.75 5.91 9.99
N GLU A 43 -3.14 4.65 9.82
CA GLU A 43 -2.84 3.56 10.75
C GLU A 43 -1.91 2.52 10.12
N PHE A 44 -0.79 2.22 10.78
CA PHE A 44 0.14 1.20 10.29
C PHE A 44 -0.49 -0.18 10.33
N VAL A 45 -0.44 -0.88 9.20
CA VAL A 45 -0.88 -2.26 9.11
C VAL A 45 0.33 -3.17 9.38
N PRO A 46 0.24 -4.15 10.29
CA PRO A 46 1.28 -5.15 10.47
C PRO A 46 1.47 -5.99 9.19
N ARG A 47 2.72 -6.19 8.77
CA ARG A 47 3.04 -7.03 7.58
C ARG A 47 2.43 -8.43 7.64
N SER A 48 2.28 -8.99 8.84
CA SER A 48 1.72 -10.33 9.05
C SER A 48 0.25 -10.45 8.62
N ILE A 49 -0.48 -9.35 8.49
CA ILE A 49 -1.91 -9.35 8.11
C ILE A 49 -2.18 -8.68 6.75
N TYR A 50 -1.15 -8.41 5.95
CA TYR A 50 -1.34 -7.78 4.62
C TYR A 50 -2.20 -8.61 3.67
N SER A 51 -2.12 -9.94 3.74
CA SER A 51 -2.93 -10.84 2.93
C SER A 51 -4.40 -10.88 3.35
N GLU A 52 -4.70 -10.43 4.58
CA GLU A 52 -6.04 -10.47 5.18
C GLU A 52 -6.68 -9.08 5.26
N THR A 53 -5.91 -8.02 5.04
CA THR A 53 -6.39 -6.64 5.08
C THR A 53 -6.78 -6.20 3.67
N TYR A 54 -8.08 -6.10 3.42
CA TYR A 54 -8.64 -5.67 2.14
C TYR A 54 -8.77 -4.15 2.09
N LEU A 55 -8.22 -3.56 1.02
CA LEU A 55 -8.39 -2.14 0.69
C LEU A 55 -9.83 -1.88 0.24
N ARG A 56 -10.32 -0.68 0.56
CA ARG A 56 -11.65 -0.21 0.25
C ARG A 56 -11.60 1.04 -0.61
N ASP A 57 -12.73 1.32 -1.25
CA ASP A 57 -12.89 2.53 -2.03
C ASP A 57 -12.64 3.78 -1.18
N PHE A 58 -11.86 4.70 -1.73
CA PHE A 58 -11.37 5.94 -1.12
C PHE A 58 -10.38 5.79 0.04
N ASP A 59 -9.81 4.61 0.27
CA ASP A 59 -8.74 4.44 1.27
C ASP A 59 -7.50 5.28 0.92
N LYS A 60 -6.86 5.80 1.96
CA LYS A 60 -5.55 6.46 1.87
C LYS A 60 -4.46 5.48 2.27
N VAL A 61 -3.59 5.14 1.33
CA VAL A 61 -2.47 4.22 1.52
C VAL A 61 -1.18 5.03 1.54
N GLU A 62 -0.38 4.88 2.59
CA GLU A 62 0.97 5.44 2.65
C GLU A 62 1.98 4.31 2.66
N ILE A 63 2.92 4.35 1.71
CA ILE A 63 4.06 3.43 1.63
C ILE A 63 5.27 4.16 2.20
N VAL A 64 5.66 3.76 3.40
CA VAL A 64 6.73 4.38 4.17
C VAL A 64 8.01 3.57 3.99
N LEU A 65 9.03 4.19 3.38
CA LEU A 65 10.35 3.60 3.29
C LEU A 65 11.13 3.85 4.58
N PRO A 66 11.93 2.88 5.06
CA PRO A 66 12.81 3.10 6.20
C PRO A 66 13.80 4.21 5.88
N MET A 67 13.82 5.26 6.70
CA MET A 67 14.88 6.25 6.65
C MET A 67 16.10 5.62 7.35
N GLN A 68 17.19 5.38 6.61
CA GLN A 68 18.46 5.00 7.25
C GLN A 68 18.97 6.21 8.05
N GLY A 69 18.72 6.20 9.36
CA GLY A 69 19.29 7.11 10.34
C GLY A 69 19.78 6.30 11.53
N GLY A 70 21.03 6.53 11.95
CA GLY A 70 21.60 5.97 13.17
C GLY A 70 21.01 6.56 14.43
#